data_AF-A0A2D7VS70-F1
#
_entry.id   AF-A0A2D7VS70-F1
#
_cell.length_a   1.000
_cell.length_b   1.000
_cell.length_c   1.000
_cell.angle_alpha   90.00
_cell.angle_beta   90.00
_cell.angle_gamma   90.00
#
_symmetry.space_group_name_H-M   'P 1'
#
loop_
_entity.id
_entity.type
_entity.pdbx_description
1 polymer ?
#
loop_
_entity_poly.entity_id
_entity_poly.type
_entity_poly.pdbx_seq_one_letter_code
_entity_poly.pdbx_strand_id
1 'polypeptide(L)' 'MAVDLLLGLQWGDEGKGKIVDVLTSNYNIIARFQGGPNAGHTLEFDGIKHVLHTIPSG' A
#
# COMPACT_ATOMS: atom_id res chain seq x y z
N MET A 1 15.46 14.30 -9.76
CA MET A 1 14.93 13.10 -9.07
C MET A 1 13.44 13.04 -9.31
N ALA A 2 12.92 11.85 -9.64
CA ALA A 2 11.49 11.60 -9.83
C ALA A 2 10.98 10.70 -8.70
N VAL A 3 9.68 10.78 -8.41
CA VAL A 3 8.98 9.95 -7.43
C VAL A 3 7.80 9.33 -8.14
N ASP A 4 7.65 8.01 -8.02
CA ASP A 4 6.51 7.29 -8.56
C ASP A 4 5.33 7.36 -7.59
N LEU A 5 4.13 7.60 -8.13
CA LEU A 5 2.90 7.81 -7.35
C LEU A 5 1.85 6.77 -7.72
N LEU A 6 1.37 6.06 -6.69
CA LEU A 6 0.26 5.13 -6.80
C LEU A 6 -0.95 5.69 -6.04
N LEU A 7 -2.05 5.90 -6.76
CA LEU A 7 -3.31 6.41 -6.22
C LEU A 7 -4.51 5.71 -6.86
N GLY A 8 -5.66 5.78 -6.19
CA GLY A 8 -6.94 5.31 -6.71
C GLY A 8 -7.59 6.41 -7.53
N LEU A 9 -8.19 6.05 -8.66
CA LEU A 9 -8.90 6.98 -9.54
C LEU A 9 -10.42 6.86 -9.40
N GLN A 10 -10.90 6.07 -8.42
CA GLN A 10 -12.31 5.83 -8.14
C GLN A 10 -12.63 6.24 -6.69
N TRP A 11 -13.64 5.61 -6.08
CA TRP A 11 -14.11 5.88 -4.72
C TRP A 11 -13.64 4.83 -3.70
N GLY A 12 -12.38 4.41 -3.77
CA GLY A 12 -11.84 3.41 -2.85
C GLY A 12 -12.04 1.96 -3.31
N ASP A 13 -11.48 1.03 -2.55
CA ASP A 13 -11.53 -0.42 -2.79
C ASP A 13 -11.07 -0.90 -4.18
N GLU A 14 -10.21 -0.14 -4.85
CA GLU A 14 -9.68 -0.49 -6.19
C GLU A 14 -8.60 -1.58 -6.16
N GLY A 15 -8.36 -2.22 -5.02
CA GLY A 15 -7.36 -3.26 -4.87
C GLY A 15 -5.90 -2.76 -4.85
N LYS A 16 -5.67 -1.47 -4.54
CA LYS A 16 -4.34 -0.84 -4.50
C LYS A 16 -3.30 -1.62 -3.68
N GLY A 17 -3.71 -2.20 -2.55
CA GLY A 17 -2.82 -2.98 -1.69
C GLY A 17 -2.10 -4.11 -2.43
N LYS A 18 -2.77 -4.78 -3.36
CA LYS A 18 -2.16 -5.85 -4.18
C LYS A 18 -1.12 -5.31 -5.16
N ILE A 19 -1.35 -4.12 -5.71
CA ILE A 19 -0.39 -3.48 -6.62
C ILE A 19 0.81 -2.97 -5.84
N VAL A 20 0.58 -2.38 -4.65
CA VAL A 20 1.65 -1.96 -3.75
C VAL A 20 2.55 -3.15 -3.43
N ASP A 21 1.99 -4.28 -3.00
CA ASP A 21 2.74 -5.50 -2.67
C ASP A 21 3.65 -6.01 -3.81
N VAL A 22 3.19 -5.93 -5.06
CA VAL A 22 3.99 -6.32 -6.23
C VAL A 22 5.12 -5.31 -6.50
N LEU A 23 4.85 -4.01 -6.36
CA LEU A 23 5.79 -2.96 -6.75
C LEU A 23 6.86 -2.69 -5.70
N THR A 24 6.54 -2.83 -4.40
CA THR A 24 7.40 -2.43 -3.27
C THR A 24 8.77 -3.08 -3.28
N SER A 25 8.90 -4.32 -3.77
CA SER A 25 10.17 -5.01 -3.96
C SER A 25 11.21 -4.25 -4.79
N ASN A 26 10.78 -3.31 -5.64
CA ASN A 26 11.66 -2.50 -6.49
C ASN A 26 12.04 -1.13 -5.88
N TYR A 27 11.55 -0.79 -4.68
CA TYR A 27 11.77 0.52 -4.05
C TYR A 27 12.47 0.37 -2.71
N ASN A 28 13.41 1.27 -2.43
CA ASN A 28 14.09 1.32 -1.12
C ASN A 28 13.30 2.11 -0.07
N ILE A 29 12.38 2.99 -0.51
CA ILE A 29 11.61 3.88 0.37
C ILE A 29 10.16 3.87 -0.10
N ILE A 30 9.25 3.62 0.83
CA ILE A 30 7.80 3.64 0.61
C ILE A 30 7.19 4.57 1.64
N ALA A 31 6.37 5.51 1.19
CA ALA A 31 5.76 6.52 2.04
C ALA A 31 4.26 6.67 1.77
N ARG A 32 3.49 6.75 2.85
CA ARG A 32 2.10 7.23 2.82
C ARG A 32 2.11 8.76 2.89
N PHE A 33 1.34 9.42 2.03
CA PHE A 33 1.31 10.88 1.95
C PHE A 33 -0.01 11.52 2.41
N GLN A 34 -1.08 10.72 2.57
CA GLN A 34 -2.39 11.18 3.06
C GLN A 34 -3.20 10.04 3.69
N GLY A 35 -4.31 10.39 4.34
CA GLY A 35 -5.25 9.46 4.98
C GLY A 35 -4.91 9.18 6.44
N GLY A 36 -5.62 8.23 7.06
CA GLY A 36 -5.46 7.85 8.45
C GLY A 36 -5.75 6.36 8.68
N PRO A 37 -6.25 5.96 9.86
CA PRO A 37 -6.57 4.56 10.16
C PRO A 37 -7.78 4.01 9.37
N ASN A 38 -8.45 4.88 8.61
CA ASN A 38 -9.52 4.54 7.67
C ASN A 38 -8.98 3.95 6.35
N ALA A 39 -7.68 4.05 6.09
CA ALA A 39 -7.03 3.22 5.09
C ALA A 39 -6.71 1.86 5.73
N GLY A 40 -6.90 0.78 4.99
CA GLY A 40 -6.64 -0.57 5.48
C GLY A 40 -6.34 -1.51 4.33
N HIS A 41 -5.20 -2.19 4.39
CA HIS A 41 -4.87 -3.25 3.45
C HIS A 41 -4.50 -4.51 4.20
N THR A 42 -5.11 -5.61 3.79
CA THR A 42 -4.74 -6.95 4.24
C THR A 42 -3.65 -7.45 3.31
N LEU A 43 -2.49 -7.73 3.87
CA LEU A 43 -1.36 -8.37 3.20
C LEU A 43 -1.23 -9.80 3.72
N GLU A 44 -0.68 -10.68 2.91
CA GLU A 44 -0.39 -12.06 3.31
C GLU A 44 1.08 -12.34 3.01
N PHE A 45 1.88 -12.46 4.07
CA PHE A 45 3.29 -12.81 3.99
C PHE A 45 3.49 -14.17 4.66
N ASP A 46 4.11 -15.11 3.95
CA ASP A 46 4.39 -16.46 4.44
C ASP A 46 3.15 -17.20 5.00
N GLY A 47 1.97 -16.93 4.42
CA GLY A 47 0.69 -17.50 4.86
C GLY A 47 0.08 -16.83 6.10
N ILE A 48 0.67 -15.75 6.60
CA ILE A 48 0.18 -14.96 7.73
C ILE A 48 -0.47 -13.67 7.21
N LYS A 49 -1.72 -13.45 7.63
CA LYS A 49 -2.46 -12.24 7.27
C LYS A 49 -2.12 -11.09 8.22
N HIS A 50 -1.70 -9.98 7.65
CA HIS A 50 -1.42 -8.72 8.34
C HIS A 50 -2.40 -7.64 7.88
N VAL A 51 -3.07 -6.99 8.83
CA VAL A 51 -3.94 -5.84 8.53
C VAL A 51 -3.21 -4.57 8.92
N LEU A 52 -2.81 -3.78 7.92
CA LEU A 52 -2.10 -2.52 8.13
C LEU A 52 -3.04 -1.35 7.88
N HIS A 53 -3.18 -0.50 8.90
CA HIS A 53 -3.99 0.72 8.81
C HIS A 53 -3.15 1.96 8.53
N THR A 54 -2.05 2.16 9.26
CA THR A 54 -1.22 3.38 9.21
C THR A 54 0.19 3.12 8.68
N ILE A 55 0.73 1.93 8.95
CA ILE A 55 2.06 1.52 8.50
C ILE A 55 2.01 1.31 6.97
N PRO A 56 2.99 1.85 6.20
CA PRO A 56 3.11 1.56 4.77
C PRO A 56 3.21 0.05 4.49
N SER A 57 2.64 -0.38 3.37
CA SER A 57 2.42 -1.81 3.06
C SER A 57 3.59 -2.54 2.42
N GLY A 58 4.78 -1.94 2.35
CA GLY A 58 5.97 -2.63 1.83
C GLY A 58 7.21 -2.33 2.63
#